data_AF-A0AAV0DK57-F1
#
_entry.id   AF-A0AAV0DK57-F1
#
_cell.length_a   1.000
_cell.length_b   1.000
_cell.length_c   1.000
_cell.angle_alpha   90.00
_cell.angle_beta   90.00
_cell.angle_gamma   90.00
#
_symmetry.space_group_name_H-M   'P 1'
#
loop_
_entity.id
_entity.type
_entity.pdbx_description
1 polymer ?
#
loop_
_entity_poly.entity_id
_entity_poly.type
_entity_poly.pdbx_seq_one_letter_code
_entity_poly.pdbx_strand_id
1 'polypeptide(L)'
;MRLSWALVHSKRPEDRQRGIAMLDASLGLTSGPQQKREKLYLLGVGYYRSGDYARSREIVDSCLAIEPDWRQALTLKKAIEDKITKDGVIGIGIAATVAGLVVGGIAAALSRKK
;
A
#
# COMPACT_ATOMS: atom_id res chain seq x y z
N MET A 1 -0.62 -19.62 -11.74
CA MET A 1 -1.44 -18.45 -11.34
C MET A 1 -2.62 -18.83 -10.45
N ARG A 2 -3.56 -19.70 -10.88
CA ARG A 2 -4.80 -19.99 -10.11
C ARG A 2 -4.57 -20.49 -8.67
N LEU A 3 -3.62 -21.41 -8.47
CA LEU A 3 -3.31 -21.94 -7.14
C LEU A 3 -2.72 -20.88 -6.20
N SER A 4 -1.72 -20.13 -6.66
CA SER A 4 -1.10 -19.05 -5.86
C SER A 4 -2.11 -17.95 -5.52
N TRP A 5 -3.04 -17.65 -6.42
CA TRP A 5 -4.15 -16.72 -6.15
C TRP A 5 -5.03 -17.21 -5.01
N ALA A 6 -5.48 -18.48 -5.04
CA ALA A 6 -6.32 -19.03 -3.99
C ALA A 6 -5.60 -19.06 -2.62
N LEU A 7 -4.31 -19.42 -2.63
CA LEU A 7 -3.47 -19.47 -1.43
C LEU A 7 -3.28 -18.09 -0.78
N VAL A 8 -2.97 -17.05 -1.56
CA VAL A 8 -2.89 -15.67 -1.07
C VAL A 8 -4.22 -15.18 -0.48
N HIS A 9 -5.33 -15.71 -0.99
CA HIS A 9 -6.67 -15.35 -0.50
C HIS A 9 -7.17 -16.23 0.67
N SER A 10 -6.42 -17.25 1.07
CA SER A 10 -6.77 -18.12 2.20
C SER A 10 -6.84 -17.35 3.52
N LYS A 11 -7.66 -17.86 4.45
CA LYS A 11 -7.71 -17.37 5.84
C LYS A 11 -6.50 -17.86 6.63
N ARG A 12 -5.93 -19.01 6.27
CA ARG A 12 -4.79 -19.60 6.96
C ARG A 12 -3.50 -18.83 6.63
N PRO A 13 -2.69 -18.43 7.63
CA PRO A 13 -1.44 -17.71 7.40
C PRO A 13 -0.42 -18.57 6.62
N GLU A 14 -0.35 -19.87 6.91
CA GLU A 14 0.54 -20.83 6.23
C GLU A 14 0.27 -20.89 4.72
N ASP A 15 -1.01 -21.01 4.33
CA ASP A 15 -1.41 -21.01 2.92
C ASP A 15 -1.02 -19.70 2.24
N ARG A 16 -1.22 -18.55 2.92
CA ARG A 16 -0.83 -17.24 2.40
C ARG A 16 0.66 -17.16 2.14
N GLN A 17 1.47 -17.57 3.11
CA GLN A 17 2.92 -17.54 3.01
C GLN A 17 3.43 -18.48 1.90
N ARG A 18 2.80 -19.65 1.75
CA ARG A 18 3.05 -20.55 0.62
C ARG A 18 2.67 -19.92 -0.72
N GLY A 19 1.53 -19.23 -0.79
CA GLY A 19 1.10 -18.49 -1.97
C GLY A 19 2.07 -17.37 -2.36
N ILE A 20 2.57 -16.62 -1.39
CA ILE A 20 3.61 -15.59 -1.55
C ILE A 20 4.89 -16.20 -2.11
N ALA A 21 5.41 -17.26 -1.49
CA ALA A 21 6.63 -17.93 -1.94
C ALA A 21 6.50 -18.46 -3.38
N MET A 22 5.33 -19.01 -3.74
CA MET A 22 5.05 -19.47 -5.10
C MET A 22 4.99 -18.32 -6.11
N LEU A 23 4.41 -17.18 -5.74
CA LEU A 23 4.38 -15.99 -6.61
C LEU A 23 5.78 -15.44 -6.84
N ASP A 24 6.58 -15.35 -5.79
CA ASP A 24 7.95 -14.85 -5.81
C ASP A 24 8.87 -15.74 -6.67
N ALA A 25 8.80 -17.06 -6.49
CA ALA A 25 9.51 -18.01 -7.35
C ALA A 25 9.08 -17.91 -8.83
N SER A 26 7.79 -17.62 -9.08
CA SER A 26 7.27 -17.51 -10.44
C SER A 26 7.59 -16.18 -11.12
N LEU A 27 8.05 -15.16 -10.39
CA LEU A 27 8.28 -13.81 -10.89
C LEU A 27 9.42 -13.77 -11.91
N GLY A 28 10.47 -14.56 -11.69
CA GLY A 28 11.59 -14.73 -12.65
C GLY A 28 11.23 -15.47 -13.93
N LEU A 29 10.12 -16.23 -13.94
CA LEU A 29 9.65 -17.03 -15.08
C LEU A 29 8.64 -16.28 -15.96
N THR A 30 8.51 -14.97 -15.80
CA THR A 30 7.44 -14.19 -16.44
C THR A 30 7.93 -13.55 -17.73
N SER A 31 7.34 -13.93 -18.87
CA SER A 31 7.83 -13.53 -20.19
C SER A 31 7.25 -12.20 -20.72
N GLY A 32 6.42 -11.48 -19.95
CA GLY A 32 5.81 -10.23 -20.41
C GLY A 32 5.44 -9.23 -19.31
N PRO A 33 5.45 -7.92 -19.61
CA PRO A 33 5.21 -6.86 -18.62
C PRO A 33 3.79 -6.91 -18.03
N GLN A 34 2.78 -7.30 -18.81
CA GLN A 34 1.40 -7.45 -18.34
C GLN A 34 1.24 -8.59 -17.33
N GLN A 35 1.89 -9.73 -17.58
CA GLN A 35 1.88 -10.83 -16.60
C GLN A 35 2.73 -10.49 -15.37
N LYS A 36 3.82 -9.75 -15.56
CA LYS A 36 4.68 -9.30 -14.46
C LYS A 36 3.93 -8.35 -13.52
N ARG A 37 3.20 -7.36 -14.05
CA ARG A 37 2.36 -6.46 -13.23
C ARG A 37 1.31 -7.24 -12.44
N GLU A 38 0.66 -8.24 -13.05
CA GLU A 38 -0.39 -9.03 -12.38
C GLU A 38 0.16 -9.87 -11.23
N LYS A 39 1.34 -10.48 -11.44
CA LYS A 39 2.04 -11.20 -10.36
C LYS A 39 2.47 -10.27 -9.24
N LEU A 40 3.05 -9.11 -9.57
CA LEU A 40 3.47 -8.11 -8.59
C LEU A 40 2.26 -7.63 -7.77
N TYR A 41 1.14 -7.32 -8.42
CA TYR A 41 -0.07 -6.93 -7.72
C TYR A 41 -0.55 -8.02 -6.75
N LEU A 42 -0.59 -9.28 -7.19
CA LEU A 42 -0.96 -10.40 -6.32
C LEU A 42 -0.01 -10.61 -5.15
N LEU A 43 1.30 -10.44 -5.40
CA LEU A 43 2.33 -10.53 -4.37
C LEU A 43 2.17 -9.40 -3.34
N GLY A 44 1.88 -8.18 -3.80
CA GLY A 44 1.58 -7.03 -2.96
C GLY A 44 0.36 -7.27 -2.06
N VAL A 45 -0.73 -7.83 -2.62
CA VAL A 45 -1.92 -8.23 -1.84
C VAL A 45 -1.56 -9.30 -0.81
N GLY A 46 -0.71 -10.26 -1.16
CA GLY A 46 -0.20 -11.28 -0.24
C GLY A 46 0.48 -10.66 0.98
N TYR A 47 1.44 -9.77 0.76
CA TYR A 47 2.15 -9.09 1.85
C TYR A 47 1.24 -8.18 2.68
N TYR A 48 0.33 -7.44 2.04
CA TYR A 48 -0.66 -6.60 2.75
C TYR A 48 -1.52 -7.44 3.70
N ARG A 49 -1.98 -8.62 3.24
CA ARG A 49 -2.78 -9.52 4.06
C ARG A 49 -1.97 -10.20 5.15
N SER A 50 -0.66 -10.40 4.96
CA SER A 50 0.23 -10.96 5.98
C SER A 50 0.63 -9.93 7.05
N GLY A 51 0.31 -8.65 6.84
CA GLY A 51 0.66 -7.55 7.75
C GLY A 51 2.03 -6.91 7.47
N ASP A 52 2.74 -7.39 6.45
CA ASP A 52 4.01 -6.78 6.01
C ASP A 52 3.72 -5.63 5.04
N TYR A 53 3.30 -4.50 5.61
CA TYR A 53 2.91 -3.31 4.85
C TYR A 53 4.10 -2.64 4.15
N ALA A 54 5.29 -2.68 4.74
CA ALA A 54 6.50 -2.11 4.16
C ALA A 54 6.85 -2.81 2.85
N ARG A 55 6.95 -4.14 2.87
CA ARG A 55 7.23 -4.93 1.66
C ARG A 55 6.08 -4.85 0.65
N SER A 56 4.84 -4.83 1.12
CA SER A 56 3.68 -4.64 0.24
C SER A 56 3.77 -3.33 -0.56
N ARG A 57 4.21 -2.23 0.07
CA ARG A 57 4.40 -0.93 -0.58
C ARG A 57 5.43 -1.00 -1.71
N GLU A 58 6.61 -1.56 -1.44
CA GLU A 58 7.70 -1.69 -2.43
C GLU A 58 7.27 -2.48 -3.67
N ILE A 59 6.53 -3.57 -3.44
CA ILE A 59 5.99 -4.42 -4.52
C ILE A 59 4.95 -3.64 -5.35
N VAL A 60 4.07 -2.89 -4.69
CA VAL A 60 3.04 -2.09 -5.38
C VAL A 60 3.65 -0.93 -6.16
N ASP A 61 4.70 -0.28 -5.64
CA ASP A 61 5.45 0.74 -6.37
C ASP A 61 6.13 0.16 -7.62
N SER A 62 6.71 -1.04 -7.50
CA SER A 62 7.26 -1.77 -8.65
C SER A 62 6.18 -2.13 -9.69
N CYS A 63 4.95 -2.40 -9.24
CA CYS A 63 3.82 -2.65 -10.13
C CYS A 63 3.40 -1.37 -10.87
N LEU A 64 3.31 -0.23 -10.16
CA LEU A 64 2.96 1.08 -10.72
C LEU A 64 4.05 1.64 -11.64
N ALA A 65 5.31 1.24 -11.46
CA ALA A 65 6.38 1.57 -12.40
C ALA A 65 6.17 0.94 -13.80
N ILE A 66 5.43 -0.18 -13.88
CA ILE A 66 5.07 -0.83 -15.16
C ILE A 66 3.80 -0.18 -15.73
N GLU A 67 2.80 0.10 -14.88
CA GLU A 67 1.55 0.74 -15.28
C GLU A 67 1.09 1.75 -14.22
N PRO A 68 1.40 3.05 -14.42
CA PRO A 68 1.12 4.09 -13.43
C PRO A 68 -0.38 4.32 -13.18
N ASP A 69 -1.21 4.12 -14.19
CA ASP A 69 -2.66 4.42 -14.14
C ASP A 69 -3.51 3.24 -13.63
N TRP A 70 -2.87 2.20 -13.09
CA TRP A 70 -3.61 1.04 -12.60
C TRP A 70 -4.34 1.34 -11.28
N ARG A 71 -5.63 1.66 -11.42
CA ARG A 71 -6.53 2.02 -10.30
C ARG A 71 -6.51 1.03 -9.11
N GLN A 72 -6.41 -0.28 -9.37
CA GLN A 72 -6.40 -1.28 -8.29
C GLN A 72 -5.11 -1.20 -7.48
N ALA A 73 -3.95 -1.06 -8.14
CA ALA A 73 -2.66 -0.89 -7.49
C ALA A 73 -2.59 0.44 -6.72
N LEU A 74 -3.12 1.53 -7.29
CA LEU A 74 -3.22 2.82 -6.61
C LEU A 74 -4.09 2.75 -5.34
N THR A 75 -5.23 2.06 -5.42
CA THR A 75 -6.13 1.85 -4.27
C THR A 75 -5.44 1.02 -3.18
N LEU A 76 -4.72 -0.03 -3.58
CA LEU A 76 -3.95 -0.87 -2.65
C LEU A 76 -2.83 -0.07 -1.98
N LYS A 77 -2.09 0.76 -2.74
CA LYS A 77 -1.05 1.65 -2.20
C LYS A 77 -1.61 2.57 -1.12
N LYS A 78 -2.74 3.23 -1.39
CA LYS A 78 -3.41 4.08 -0.41
C LYS A 78 -3.81 3.31 0.85
N ALA A 79 -4.38 2.12 0.69
CA ALA A 79 -4.76 1.27 1.83
C ALA A 79 -3.53 0.84 2.68
N ILE A 80 -2.40 0.56 2.03
CA ILE A 80 -1.12 0.27 2.70
C ILE A 80 -0.64 1.49 3.49
N GLU A 81 -0.61 2.67 2.86
CA GLU A 81 -0.17 3.92 3.50
C GLU A 81 -1.07 4.30 4.68
N ASP A 82 -2.39 4.13 4.55
CA ASP A 82 -3.33 4.34 5.66
C ASP A 82 -3.07 3.38 6.82
N LYS A 83 -2.65 2.13 6.54
CA LYS A 83 -2.30 1.13 7.57
C LYS A 83 -0.98 1.45 8.25
N ILE A 84 0.06 1.76 7.49
CA ILE A 84 1.36 2.19 8.02
C ILE A 84 1.19 3.44 8.88
N THR A 85 0.38 4.40 8.42
CA THR A 85 0.10 5.62 9.20
C THR A 85 -0.65 5.26 10.47
N LYS A 86 -1.73 4.46 10.43
CA LYS A 86 -2.49 4.07 11.63
C LYS A 86 -1.65 3.28 12.64
N ASP A 87 -0.86 2.32 12.18
CA ASP A 87 -0.01 1.50 13.06
C ASP A 87 1.20 2.30 13.57
N GLY A 88 1.69 3.26 12.77
CA GLY A 88 2.74 4.22 13.14
C GLY A 88 2.25 5.41 13.98
N VAL A 89 0.93 5.67 14.05
CA VAL A 89 0.32 6.74 14.86
C VAL A 89 0.39 6.46 16.36
N ILE A 90 0.79 5.25 16.79
CA ILE A 90 1.19 5.01 18.19
C ILE A 90 2.58 5.62 18.49
N GLY A 91 3.38 5.97 17.47
CA GLY A 91 4.76 6.44 17.63
C GLY A 91 5.07 7.87 17.19
N ILE A 92 4.29 8.49 16.29
CA ILE A 92 4.58 9.85 15.80
C ILE A 92 3.29 10.64 15.66
N GLY A 93 3.03 11.53 16.62
CA GLY A 93 2.15 12.67 16.38
C GLY A 93 2.77 13.61 15.34
N ILE A 94 1.90 14.22 14.52
CA ILE A 94 2.18 15.34 13.58
C ILE A 94 2.75 14.83 12.22
N ALA A 95 2.16 15.12 11.06
CA ALA A 95 1.86 16.46 10.58
C ALA A 95 0.54 16.62 9.83
N ALA A 96 -0.27 17.55 10.32
CA ALA A 96 -1.23 18.27 9.52
C ALA A 96 -0.46 19.18 8.54
N THR A 97 -0.60 18.95 7.24
CA THR A 97 -0.30 19.95 6.20
C THR A 97 -1.49 20.04 5.25
N VAL A 98 -2.42 20.90 5.70
CA VAL A 98 -3.18 21.92 4.95
C VAL A 98 -3.14 21.82 3.43
N ALA A 99 -4.29 21.46 2.84
CA ALA A 99 -4.65 21.86 1.48
C ALA A 99 -6.18 22.03 1.43
N GLY A 100 -6.67 23.27 1.58
CA GLY A 100 -8.11 23.53 1.51
C GLY A 100 -8.55 24.90 2.01
N LEU A 101 -8.23 25.91 1.22
CA LEU A 101 -8.70 27.30 1.25
C LEU A 101 -10.21 27.45 1.58
N VAL A 102 -10.55 28.09 2.72
CA VAL A 102 -11.85 28.76 2.92
C VAL A 102 -11.61 30.15 3.52
N VAL A 103 -11.51 31.12 2.61
CA VAL A 103 -12.04 32.49 2.66
C VAL A 103 -12.61 32.97 4.00
N GLY A 104 -12.07 34.10 4.50
CA GLY A 104 -12.86 35.05 5.31
C GLY A 104 -12.34 35.34 6.71
N GLY A 105 -11.68 36.50 6.84
CA GLY A 105 -11.54 37.37 8.03
C GLY A 105 -11.73 36.82 9.44
N ILE A 106 -10.70 36.99 10.28
CA ILE A 106 -10.73 37.93 11.42
C ILE A 106 -9.27 38.23 11.77
N ALA A 107 -8.88 39.48 11.51
CA ALA A 107 -7.80 40.13 12.22
C ALA A 107 -8.36 40.57 13.58
N ALA A 108 -7.92 39.94 14.67
CA ALA A 108 -8.02 40.46 16.04
C ALA A 108 -7.30 39.46 16.97
N ALA A 109 -6.46 39.82 17.92
CA ALA A 109 -5.82 41.07 18.25
C ALA A 109 -4.63 40.65 19.13
N LEU A 110 -3.45 41.10 18.77
CA LEU A 110 -2.32 41.15 19.68
C LEU A 110 -2.68 42.15 20.80
N SER A 111 -2.69 41.73 22.07
CA SER A 111 -2.14 42.54 23.17
C SER A 111 -2.21 41.86 24.53
N ARG A 112 -1.00 41.65 25.06
CA ARG A 112 -0.56 41.77 26.47
C ARG A 112 -1.61 42.09 27.53
N LYS A 113 -1.52 41.40 28.66
CA LYS A 113 -1.78 42.03 29.95
C LYS A 113 -0.68 41.70 30.97
N LYS A 114 -0.23 42.76 31.62
CA LYS A 114 0.62 42.84 32.81
C LYS A 114 -0.23 42.55 34.05
#